data_AF-A0A6I9N507-F1
#
_entry.id   AF-A0A6I9N507-F1
#
_cell.length_a   1.000
_cell.length_b   1.000
_cell.length_c   1.000
_cell.angle_alpha   90.00
_cell.angle_beta   90.00
_cell.angle_gamma   90.00
#
_symmetry.space_group_name_H-M   'P 1'
#
loop_
_entity.id
_entity.type
_entity.pdbx_description
1 polymer ?
#
loop_
_entity_poly.entity_id
_entity_poly.type
_entity_poly.pdbx_seq_one_letter_code
_entity_poly.pdbx_strand_id
1 'polypeptide(L)'
;MVCPGTENKLSTLSDLDLQYRTLKKLYENCEVVMGNLEITSIDRNRNLSFLKLSTTLANVSLSTLTLRGHAAYHLELDVEEEEEPQKRTPKNEREATRKVLNGGVYVDQNKFLCHADTIHWRDIIKNPQAELLVVPSNNSNLGCRRCHRSCNGRCWGHQEDQCQTLTKTVCAEQCDGRCFGPYVSDCCHRECAGGCAGPKDTDCFACTNFNDSGACVTQCPQPFVYNPTSFQLEHNPRAKYTYGAFCVKKCPHNFVVDHSSCVRACPSNKMEVEENRIKMCMPCTDICPKVCDGIGTGSLQAAQTVDASNIDNFVNCTKINGNLIFLITGIKGDMYHGIGPMDPEHLNAFRTVKEITGYLNIQSWPENMTDLSVFSSLSTIGGRSLYRGCHGAQTQT
;
A
#
# COMPACT_ATOMS: atom_id res chain seq x y z
N MET A 1 12.68 -0.18 -6.07
CA MET A 1 12.51 0.64 -4.85
C MET A 1 11.11 0.41 -4.25
N VAL A 2 10.97 0.39 -2.92
CA VAL A 2 9.66 0.25 -2.24
C VAL A 2 9.13 1.63 -1.82
N CYS A 3 7.84 1.90 -2.03
CA CYS A 3 7.20 3.17 -1.70
C CYS A 3 5.92 2.97 -0.89
N PRO A 4 5.54 3.91 -0.02
CA PRO A 4 4.25 3.86 0.67
C PRO A 4 3.09 4.14 -0.30
N GLY A 5 1.95 3.49 -0.04
CA GLY A 5 0.67 3.79 -0.70
C GLY A 5 -0.10 4.91 0.02
N THR A 6 -1.29 5.22 -0.49
CA THR A 6 -2.19 6.25 0.04
C THR A 6 -3.55 5.68 0.49
N GLU A 7 -4.29 6.46 1.27
CA GLU A 7 -5.66 6.14 1.76
C GLU A 7 -6.62 7.34 1.58
N ASN A 8 -6.35 8.17 0.57
CA ASN A 8 -7.08 9.39 0.29
C ASN A 8 -8.45 9.12 -0.36
N LYS A 9 -8.71 7.90 -0.85
CA LYS A 9 -9.95 7.53 -1.55
C LYS A 9 -10.22 8.51 -2.71
N LEU A 10 -11.33 9.25 -2.64
CA LEU A 10 -11.74 10.28 -3.63
C LEU A 10 -11.46 11.72 -3.14
N SER A 11 -10.79 11.89 -2.00
CA SER A 11 -10.42 13.23 -1.55
C SER A 11 -9.34 13.81 -2.46
N THR A 12 -9.64 14.95 -3.07
CA THR A 12 -8.72 15.65 -3.97
C THR A 12 -7.98 16.76 -3.24
N LEU A 13 -6.81 17.13 -3.75
CA LEU A 13 -6.25 18.44 -3.43
C LEU A 13 -7.06 19.50 -4.19
N SER A 14 -7.15 20.71 -3.64
CA SER A 14 -7.80 21.84 -4.33
C SER A 14 -7.05 22.23 -5.62
N ASP A 15 -5.78 21.83 -5.74
CA ASP A 15 -4.91 22.08 -6.89
C ASP A 15 -4.51 20.77 -7.58
N LEU A 16 -4.95 20.60 -8.84
CA LEU A 16 -4.69 19.44 -9.68
C LEU A 16 -3.20 19.30 -10.07
N ASP A 17 -2.48 20.43 -10.19
CA ASP A 17 -1.05 20.42 -10.50
C ASP A 17 -0.24 19.91 -9.32
N LEU A 18 -0.61 20.35 -8.11
CA LEU A 18 -0.04 19.84 -6.88
C LEU A 18 -0.33 18.34 -6.71
N GLN A 19 -1.55 17.90 -7.04
CA GLN A 19 -1.93 16.49 -7.01
C GLN A 19 -1.05 15.62 -7.94
N TYR A 20 -0.87 16.03 -9.19
CA TYR A 20 0.00 15.32 -10.13
C TYR A 20 1.47 15.30 -9.68
N ARG A 21 2.01 16.44 -9.24
CA ARG A 21 3.41 16.51 -8.75
C ARG A 21 3.62 15.60 -7.53
N THR A 22 2.63 15.54 -6.65
CA THR A 22 2.64 14.69 -5.47
C THR A 22 2.62 13.21 -5.85
N LEU A 23 1.73 12.81 -6.77
CA LEU A 23 1.67 11.45 -7.30
C LEU A 23 3.00 11.03 -7.94
N LYS A 24 3.56 11.90 -8.80
CA LYS A 24 4.85 11.66 -9.44
C LYS A 24 5.97 11.49 -8.42
N LYS A 25 6.07 12.40 -7.46
CA LYS A 25 7.10 12.33 -6.41
C LYS A 25 7.01 11.06 -5.56
N LEU A 26 5.81 10.54 -5.34
CA LEU A 26 5.59 9.31 -4.55
C LEU A 26 6.00 8.04 -5.29
N TYR A 27 5.70 7.96 -6.59
CA TYR A 27 5.80 6.70 -7.33
C TYR A 27 6.87 6.69 -8.43
N GLU A 28 7.59 7.78 -8.65
CA GLU A 28 8.73 7.82 -9.58
C GLU A 28 9.83 6.84 -9.11
N ASN A 29 10.19 5.90 -10.00
CA ASN A 29 11.09 4.76 -9.74
C ASN A 29 10.59 3.76 -8.69
N CYS A 30 9.28 3.76 -8.41
CA CYS A 30 8.67 2.78 -7.53
C CYS A 30 8.50 1.43 -8.20
N GLU A 31 8.95 0.36 -7.56
CA GLU A 31 8.73 -1.02 -8.02
C GLU A 31 7.59 -1.68 -7.23
N VAL A 32 7.46 -1.33 -5.94
CA VAL A 32 6.50 -1.97 -5.04
C VAL A 32 5.82 -0.91 -4.17
N VAL A 33 4.50 -0.86 -4.24
CA VAL A 33 3.67 0.01 -3.39
C VAL A 33 3.20 -0.76 -2.15
N MET A 34 3.55 -0.26 -0.98
CA MET A 34 3.07 -0.76 0.31
C MET A 34 1.83 0.01 0.76
N GLY A 35 0.66 -0.55 0.49
CA GLY A 35 -0.64 0.07 0.72
C GLY A 35 -1.44 0.13 -0.58
N ASN A 36 -2.28 1.15 -0.74
CA ASN A 36 -3.06 1.31 -1.97
C ASN A 36 -2.36 2.24 -2.96
N LEU A 37 -2.41 1.90 -4.24
CA LEU A 37 -2.10 2.81 -5.33
C LEU A 37 -3.39 3.53 -5.73
N GLU A 38 -3.51 4.80 -5.37
CA GLU A 38 -4.67 5.63 -5.72
C GLU A 38 -4.26 6.65 -6.78
N ILE A 39 -4.90 6.58 -7.95
CA ILE A 39 -4.72 7.53 -9.05
C ILE A 39 -6.07 8.21 -9.25
N THR A 40 -6.19 9.45 -8.80
CA THR A 40 -7.42 10.23 -8.87
C THR A 40 -7.14 11.61 -9.46
N SER A 41 -8.13 12.17 -10.16
CA SER A 41 -8.16 13.58 -10.61
C SER A 41 -6.87 14.08 -11.29
N ILE A 42 -6.47 13.44 -12.39
CA ILE A 42 -5.15 13.64 -13.04
C ILE A 42 -5.08 14.50 -14.31
N ASP A 43 -6.09 15.09 -14.92
CA ASP A 43 -5.94 15.74 -16.24
C ASP A 43 -5.38 14.85 -17.38
N ARG A 44 -5.96 15.00 -18.57
CA ARG A 44 -5.70 14.10 -19.71
C ARG A 44 -4.30 14.25 -20.31
N ASN A 45 -3.67 15.41 -20.16
CA ASN A 45 -2.41 15.74 -20.81
C ASN A 45 -1.18 15.43 -19.93
N ARG A 46 -1.40 14.79 -18.77
CA ARG A 46 -0.36 14.46 -17.82
C ARG A 46 0.30 13.13 -18.17
N ASN A 47 1.62 13.09 -18.11
CA ASN A 47 2.40 11.90 -18.44
C ASN A 47 2.49 10.98 -17.21
N LEU A 48 1.95 9.76 -17.32
CA LEU A 48 1.95 8.77 -16.25
C LEU A 48 3.01 7.68 -16.40
N SER A 49 3.95 7.79 -17.34
CA SER A 49 4.98 6.77 -17.60
C SER A 49 5.94 6.49 -16.45
N PHE A 50 5.95 7.32 -15.40
CA PHE A 50 6.66 7.04 -14.16
C PHE A 50 5.99 5.92 -13.34
N LEU A 51 4.72 5.61 -13.61
CA LEU A 51 3.99 4.48 -13.03
C LEU A 51 4.31 3.15 -13.70
N LYS A 52 5.39 3.08 -14.52
CA LYS A 52 6.06 1.85 -14.88
C LYS A 52 6.60 1.17 -13.62
N LEU A 53 5.70 0.62 -12.82
CA LEU A 53 6.03 -0.30 -11.76
C LEU A 53 6.73 -1.46 -12.44
N SER A 54 8.01 -1.65 -12.11
CA SER A 54 8.77 -2.79 -12.61
C SER A 54 7.94 -4.05 -12.38
N THR A 55 7.77 -4.81 -13.44
CA THR A 55 7.04 -6.09 -13.52
C THR A 55 7.56 -7.16 -12.56
N THR A 56 8.66 -6.87 -11.87
CA THR A 56 9.20 -7.63 -10.75
C THR A 56 8.53 -7.21 -9.44
N LEU A 57 7.63 -8.05 -8.92
CA LEU A 57 7.29 -8.16 -7.49
C LEU A 57 6.21 -7.22 -6.93
N ALA A 58 5.24 -6.81 -7.75
CA ALA A 58 4.05 -6.11 -7.25
C ALA A 58 3.10 -7.06 -6.51
N ASN A 59 3.42 -7.39 -5.26
CA ASN A 59 2.45 -7.87 -4.27
C ASN A 59 1.56 -6.70 -3.84
N VAL A 60 0.72 -6.21 -4.75
CA VAL A 60 -0.32 -5.26 -4.38
C VAL A 60 -1.46 -6.07 -3.79
N SER A 61 -1.59 -6.02 -2.46
CA SER A 61 -2.87 -6.30 -1.82
C SER A 61 -3.83 -5.17 -2.19
N LEU A 62 -4.32 -5.15 -3.44
CA LEU A 62 -5.41 -4.27 -3.86
C LEU A 62 -6.68 -4.75 -3.16
N SER A 63 -7.02 -4.15 -2.02
CA SER A 63 -8.30 -4.40 -1.38
C SER A 63 -9.49 -3.88 -2.19
N THR A 64 -9.27 -3.01 -3.19
CA THR A 64 -10.28 -2.59 -4.18
C THR A 64 -9.61 -1.73 -5.26
N LEU A 65 -9.58 -2.19 -6.51
CA LEU A 65 -9.29 -1.31 -7.64
C LEU A 65 -10.61 -0.62 -8.04
N THR A 66 -10.85 0.59 -7.54
CA THR A 66 -12.05 1.39 -7.87
C THR A 66 -11.68 2.42 -8.93
N LEU A 67 -11.93 2.11 -10.21
CA LEU A 67 -11.84 3.08 -11.30
C LEU A 67 -13.17 3.86 -11.37
N ARG A 68 -13.24 5.03 -10.72
CA ARG A 68 -14.36 5.97 -10.87
C ARG A 68 -13.83 7.38 -11.11
N GLY A 69 -14.13 7.96 -12.28
CA GLY A 69 -13.82 9.35 -12.58
C GLY A 69 -14.01 9.71 -14.05
N HIS A 70 -14.56 10.90 -14.31
CA HIS A 70 -14.74 11.50 -15.63
C HIS A 70 -13.41 12.00 -16.22
N ALA A 71 -12.47 11.11 -16.50
CA ALA A 71 -11.36 11.36 -17.41
C ALA A 71 -10.73 10.01 -17.73
N ALA A 72 -10.44 9.80 -19.02
CA ALA A 72 -9.77 8.61 -19.49
C ALA A 72 -8.43 8.47 -18.76
N TYR A 73 -8.27 7.42 -17.95
CA TYR A 73 -6.95 7.07 -17.42
C TYR A 73 -6.57 5.67 -17.86
N HIS A 74 -5.50 5.69 -18.65
CA HIS A 74 -4.59 4.63 -18.99
C HIS A 74 -4.16 3.87 -17.71
N LEU A 75 -4.53 2.59 -17.60
CA LEU A 75 -3.55 1.63 -17.09
C LEU A 75 -2.56 1.48 -18.25
N GLU A 76 -1.29 1.81 -18.07
CA GLU A 76 -0.26 1.49 -19.08
C GLU A 76 -0.22 -0.03 -19.27
N LEU A 77 -0.95 -0.51 -20.28
CA LEU A 77 -0.38 -1.45 -21.22
C LEU A 77 0.19 -0.59 -22.33
N ASP A 78 1.47 -0.77 -22.62
CA ASP A 78 2.27 0.00 -23.56
C ASP A 78 1.43 0.50 -24.77
N VAL A 79 1.34 1.82 -24.95
CA VAL A 79 0.92 2.46 -26.21
C VAL A 79 2.07 3.36 -26.62
N GLU A 80 2.94 2.84 -27.49
CA GLU A 80 3.85 3.66 -28.29
C GLU A 80 3.05 4.43 -29.35
N GLU A 81 3.38 5.70 -29.52
CA GLU A 81 2.92 6.55 -30.62
C GLU A 81 3.85 6.31 -31.83
N GLU A 82 3.26 6.19 -33.02
CA GLU A 82 3.93 5.78 -34.27
C GLU A 82 5.05 6.74 -34.73
N GLU A 83 6.22 6.18 -35.05
CA GLU A 83 7.04 6.65 -36.19
C GLU A 83 7.60 5.44 -36.96
N GLU A 84 7.64 5.59 -38.29
CA GLU A 84 7.88 4.55 -39.32
C GLU A 84 9.29 3.89 -39.33
N PRO A 85 9.51 2.80 -40.09
CA PRO A 85 10.27 1.64 -39.62
C PRO A 85 11.74 1.60 -40.07
N GLN A 86 12.63 1.08 -39.20
CA GLN A 86 13.75 0.26 -39.68
C GLN A 86 14.38 -0.66 -38.60
N LYS A 87 14.45 -1.96 -38.97
CA LYS A 87 15.39 -3.03 -38.58
C LYS A 87 15.34 -3.66 -37.16
N ARG A 88 14.78 -4.89 -37.16
CA ARG A 88 14.99 -6.11 -36.33
C ARG A 88 16.12 -6.11 -35.26
N THR A 89 15.78 -6.58 -34.05
CA THR A 89 16.27 -7.82 -33.38
C THR A 89 15.50 -8.08 -32.07
N PRO A 90 15.49 -9.31 -31.49
CA PRO A 90 14.43 -9.78 -30.61
C PRO A 90 14.69 -9.45 -29.13
N LYS A 91 13.65 -9.06 -28.40
CA LYS A 91 13.62 -9.14 -26.94
C LYS A 91 12.25 -9.64 -26.47
N ASN A 92 12.28 -10.83 -25.91
CA ASN A 92 11.25 -11.39 -25.06
C ASN A 92 11.10 -10.55 -23.79
N GLU A 93 9.97 -10.75 -23.10
CA GLU A 93 9.59 -10.26 -21.77
C GLU A 93 8.96 -8.87 -21.70
N ARG A 94 7.66 -8.79 -22.00
CA ARG A 94 6.73 -7.87 -21.32
C ARG A 94 5.31 -8.44 -21.26
N GLU A 95 4.94 -9.01 -20.12
CA GLU A 95 3.54 -9.14 -19.70
C GLU A 95 3.48 -9.13 -18.17
N ALA A 96 2.96 -8.09 -17.52
CA ALA A 96 2.53 -8.23 -16.12
C ALA A 96 1.53 -7.14 -15.66
N THR A 97 0.26 -7.54 -15.59
CA THR A 97 -0.63 -7.10 -14.50
C THR A 97 -1.37 -8.34 -14.00
N ARG A 98 -0.88 -9.00 -12.94
CA ARG A 98 -1.45 -10.29 -12.51
C ARG A 98 -1.52 -10.42 -10.98
N LYS A 99 -2.65 -9.96 -10.40
CA LYS A 99 -3.43 -10.58 -9.30
C LYS A 99 -4.09 -9.54 -8.38
N VAL A 100 -5.32 -9.82 -7.95
CA VAL A 100 -5.98 -9.23 -6.78
C VAL A 100 -5.96 -10.29 -5.67
N LEU A 101 -5.20 -10.05 -4.61
CA LEU A 101 -4.92 -11.05 -3.57
C LEU A 101 -6.14 -11.34 -2.69
N ASN A 102 -6.94 -10.32 -2.37
CA ASN A 102 -8.21 -10.37 -1.65
C ASN A 102 -9.06 -9.15 -2.08
N GLY A 103 -9.99 -9.34 -3.02
CA GLY A 103 -10.78 -8.24 -3.55
C GLY A 103 -11.49 -8.60 -4.85
N GLY A 104 -12.55 -7.86 -5.15
CA GLY A 104 -13.27 -7.91 -6.41
C GLY A 104 -12.68 -6.99 -7.48
N VAL A 105 -13.33 -6.94 -8.64
CA VAL A 105 -13.03 -5.97 -9.69
C VAL A 105 -14.28 -5.14 -9.94
N TYR A 106 -14.13 -3.81 -9.85
CA TYR A 106 -15.20 -2.85 -10.10
C TYR A 106 -14.78 -1.92 -11.26
N VAL A 107 -15.47 -2.03 -12.39
CA VAL A 107 -15.26 -1.19 -13.57
C VAL A 107 -16.61 -0.63 -14.00
N ASP A 108 -16.79 0.68 -13.86
CA ASP A 108 -18.06 1.36 -14.12
C ASP A 108 -17.82 2.80 -14.57
N GLN A 109 -18.74 3.35 -15.36
CA GLN A 109 -18.73 4.74 -15.84
C GLN A 109 -17.48 5.17 -16.65
N ASN A 110 -16.80 4.22 -17.30
CA ASN A 110 -15.61 4.51 -18.12
C ASN A 110 -15.96 4.61 -19.62
N LYS A 111 -16.41 5.80 -20.05
CA LYS A 111 -16.89 6.04 -21.42
C LYS A 111 -15.87 5.73 -22.53
N PHE A 112 -14.57 5.80 -22.25
CA PHE A 112 -13.49 5.62 -23.24
C PHE A 112 -12.69 4.31 -23.04
N LEU A 113 -13.12 3.44 -22.12
CA LEU A 113 -12.42 2.19 -21.85
C LEU A 113 -12.82 1.13 -22.89
N CYS A 114 -11.81 0.56 -23.55
CA CYS A 114 -11.97 -0.56 -24.48
C CYS A 114 -11.53 -1.89 -23.84
N HIS A 115 -12.00 -3.01 -24.38
CA HIS A 115 -11.54 -4.38 -24.13
C HIS A 115 -11.73 -4.98 -22.73
N ALA A 116 -12.10 -4.19 -21.71
CA ALA A 116 -12.33 -4.68 -20.35
C ALA A 116 -13.43 -5.76 -20.25
N ASP A 117 -14.37 -5.77 -21.19
CA ASP A 117 -15.42 -6.77 -21.38
C ASP A 117 -14.89 -8.10 -21.95
N THR A 118 -13.75 -8.07 -22.64
CA THR A 118 -13.13 -9.26 -23.25
C THR A 118 -12.30 -10.10 -22.28
N ILE A 119 -11.98 -9.53 -21.11
CA ILE A 119 -11.09 -10.15 -20.12
C ILE A 119 -11.81 -11.24 -19.34
N HIS A 120 -11.14 -12.39 -19.21
CA HIS A 120 -11.58 -13.48 -18.36
C HIS A 120 -11.17 -13.23 -16.89
N TRP A 121 -11.96 -12.43 -16.19
CA TRP A 121 -11.69 -11.99 -14.82
C TRP A 121 -11.59 -13.14 -13.79
N ARG A 122 -12.28 -14.25 -14.02
CA ARG A 122 -12.25 -15.44 -13.13
C ARG A 122 -10.87 -16.12 -13.07
N ASP A 123 -10.03 -15.93 -14.10
CA ASP A 123 -8.65 -16.40 -14.10
C ASP A 123 -7.76 -15.58 -13.15
N ILE A 124 -8.02 -14.27 -13.08
CA ILE A 124 -7.25 -13.30 -12.32
C ILE A 124 -7.63 -13.36 -10.83
N ILE A 125 -8.93 -13.41 -10.54
CA ILE A 125 -9.46 -13.35 -9.18
C ILE A 125 -9.13 -14.65 -8.42
N LYS A 126 -8.53 -14.51 -7.23
CA LYS A 126 -8.21 -15.65 -6.36
C LYS A 126 -9.47 -16.22 -5.71
N ASN A 127 -10.29 -15.37 -5.08
CA ASN A 127 -11.49 -15.77 -4.34
C ASN A 127 -12.71 -15.93 -5.28
N PRO A 128 -13.28 -17.14 -5.44
CA PRO A 128 -14.46 -17.36 -6.29
C PRO A 128 -15.70 -16.59 -5.86
N GLN A 129 -15.79 -16.20 -4.57
CA GLN A 129 -16.91 -15.45 -4.00
C GLN A 129 -16.74 -13.94 -4.05
N ALA A 130 -15.63 -13.43 -4.61
CA ALA A 130 -15.44 -12.00 -4.73
C ALA A 130 -16.44 -11.37 -5.71
N GLU A 131 -16.93 -10.19 -5.37
CA GLU A 131 -17.85 -9.43 -6.22
C GLU A 131 -17.16 -9.02 -7.53
N LEU A 132 -17.80 -9.30 -8.66
CA LEU A 132 -17.33 -8.89 -9.98
C LEU A 132 -18.40 -7.99 -10.59
N LEU A 133 -18.13 -6.69 -10.63
CA LEU A 133 -18.97 -5.74 -11.35
C LEU A 133 -18.14 -5.06 -12.44
N VAL A 134 -18.24 -5.61 -13.65
CA VAL A 134 -17.67 -5.00 -14.85
C VAL A 134 -18.85 -4.62 -15.72
N VAL A 135 -19.18 -3.33 -15.70
CA VAL A 135 -20.23 -2.78 -16.55
C VAL A 135 -19.63 -2.62 -17.95
N PRO A 136 -20.09 -3.38 -18.96
CA PRO A 136 -19.57 -3.26 -20.31
C PRO A 136 -19.86 -1.86 -20.83
N SER A 137 -18.83 -1.14 -21.28
CA SER A 137 -19.04 0.05 -22.08
C SER A 137 -19.69 -0.40 -23.39
N ASN A 138 -20.90 0.08 -23.66
CA ASN A 138 -21.64 -0.24 -24.89
C ASN A 138 -20.89 0.42 -26.07
N ASN A 139 -19.86 -0.27 -26.56
CA ASN A 139 -18.76 0.27 -27.37
C ASN A 139 -19.04 0.27 -28.88
N SER A 140 -20.29 0.07 -29.31
CA SER A 140 -20.67 0.11 -30.72
C SER A 140 -20.45 1.47 -31.38
N ASN A 141 -20.31 2.56 -30.60
CA ASN A 141 -20.17 3.93 -31.11
C ASN A 141 -18.79 4.58 -30.90
N LEU A 142 -17.77 3.89 -30.34
CA LEU A 142 -16.54 4.54 -29.86
C LEU A 142 -15.23 4.20 -30.59
N GLY A 143 -15.28 3.46 -31.70
CA GLY A 143 -14.09 3.20 -32.52
C GLY A 143 -13.04 2.26 -31.91
N CYS A 144 -13.38 1.50 -30.85
CA CYS A 144 -12.48 0.48 -30.30
C CYS A 144 -12.15 -0.55 -31.39
N ARG A 145 -10.85 -0.78 -31.64
CA ARG A 145 -10.41 -1.87 -32.52
C ARG A 145 -10.69 -3.22 -31.86
N ARG A 146 -10.76 -4.29 -32.65
CA ARG A 146 -10.95 -5.66 -32.11
C ARG A 146 -9.64 -6.17 -31.51
N CYS A 147 -9.67 -7.20 -30.65
CA CYS A 147 -8.44 -7.87 -30.24
C CYS A 147 -7.64 -8.40 -31.44
N HIS A 148 -6.32 -8.52 -31.29
CA HIS A 148 -5.50 -9.25 -32.26
C HIS A 148 -6.00 -10.69 -32.41
N ARG A 149 -5.79 -11.28 -33.60
CA ARG A 149 -6.29 -12.63 -33.92
C ARG A 149 -5.67 -13.71 -33.03
N SER A 150 -4.43 -13.54 -32.59
CA SER A 150 -3.74 -14.49 -31.69
C SER A 150 -4.33 -14.53 -30.28
N CYS A 151 -5.04 -13.48 -29.86
CA CYS A 151 -5.57 -13.38 -28.49
C CYS A 151 -6.82 -14.23 -28.23
N ASN A 152 -7.36 -14.92 -29.24
CA ASN A 152 -8.59 -15.69 -29.14
C ASN A 152 -9.75 -14.90 -28.49
N GLY A 153 -9.81 -13.60 -28.78
CA GLY A 153 -10.84 -12.70 -28.29
C GLY A 153 -10.68 -12.21 -26.85
N ARG A 154 -9.53 -12.42 -26.18
CA ARG A 154 -9.26 -11.91 -24.83
C ARG A 154 -8.01 -11.03 -24.83
N CYS A 155 -8.19 -9.73 -24.69
CA CYS A 155 -7.07 -8.81 -24.80
C CYS A 155 -7.27 -7.60 -23.89
N TRP A 156 -6.16 -6.97 -23.52
CA TRP A 156 -6.19 -5.68 -22.89
C TRP A 156 -6.13 -4.53 -23.92
N GLY A 157 -5.78 -4.84 -25.17
CA GLY A 157 -5.71 -3.90 -26.28
C GLY A 157 -5.65 -4.59 -27.65
N HIS A 158 -5.50 -3.81 -28.72
CA HIS A 158 -5.57 -4.33 -30.09
C HIS A 158 -4.35 -5.16 -30.51
N GLN A 159 -3.19 -4.93 -29.88
CA GLN A 159 -1.91 -5.51 -30.33
C GLN A 159 -1.74 -6.98 -29.91
N GLU A 160 -0.80 -7.68 -30.56
CA GLU A 160 -0.50 -9.09 -30.32
C GLU A 160 0.11 -9.36 -28.94
N ASP A 161 0.90 -8.43 -28.41
CA ASP A 161 1.53 -8.48 -27.08
C ASP A 161 0.57 -8.06 -25.95
N GLN A 162 -0.64 -7.63 -26.30
CA GLN A 162 -1.68 -7.21 -25.36
C GLN A 162 -2.73 -8.31 -25.10
N CYS A 163 -2.43 -9.55 -25.46
CA CYS A 163 -3.31 -10.68 -25.19
C CYS A 163 -3.40 -11.00 -23.68
N GLN A 164 -4.54 -11.53 -23.24
CA GLN A 164 -4.66 -12.04 -21.88
C GLN A 164 -4.09 -13.46 -21.79
N THR A 165 -2.95 -13.62 -21.13
CA THR A 165 -2.44 -14.95 -20.75
C THR A 165 -3.18 -15.49 -19.54
N LEU A 166 -3.62 -16.74 -19.65
CA LEU A 166 -4.38 -17.46 -18.63
C LEU A 166 -3.42 -18.29 -17.78
N THR A 167 -3.57 -18.21 -16.47
CA THR A 167 -2.64 -18.83 -15.51
C THR A 167 -3.33 -19.69 -14.47
N LYS A 168 -4.66 -19.83 -14.54
CA LYS A 168 -5.46 -20.58 -13.56
C LYS A 168 -6.43 -21.56 -14.23
N THR A 169 -7.21 -21.07 -15.18
CA THR A 169 -8.33 -21.80 -15.78
C THR A 169 -7.92 -22.82 -16.85
N VAL A 170 -6.69 -22.68 -17.37
CA VAL A 170 -6.11 -23.59 -18.38
C VAL A 170 -5.21 -24.66 -17.75
N CYS A 171 -4.99 -24.61 -16.44
CA CYS A 171 -4.07 -25.50 -15.76
C CYS A 171 -4.61 -26.91 -15.65
N ALA A 172 -3.69 -27.88 -15.58
CA ALA A 172 -4.02 -29.25 -15.20
C ALA A 172 -4.63 -29.30 -13.79
N GLU A 173 -5.56 -30.22 -13.55
CA GLU A 173 -6.26 -30.37 -12.26
C GLU A 173 -5.32 -30.67 -11.08
N GLN A 174 -4.14 -31.24 -11.37
CA GLN A 174 -3.11 -31.56 -10.38
C GLN A 174 -2.32 -30.32 -9.93
N CYS A 175 -2.43 -29.19 -10.61
CA CYS A 175 -1.71 -27.98 -10.22
C CYS A 175 -2.34 -27.35 -8.97
N ASP A 176 -1.55 -27.19 -7.91
CA ASP A 176 -1.94 -26.47 -6.70
C ASP A 176 -1.78 -24.94 -6.87
N GLY A 177 -2.53 -24.36 -7.82
CA GLY A 177 -2.73 -22.91 -7.89
C GLY A 177 -2.63 -22.25 -9.26
N ARG A 178 -1.41 -22.12 -9.80
CA ARG A 178 -1.14 -21.41 -11.07
C ARG A 178 -0.31 -22.28 -12.01
N CYS A 179 -0.31 -21.93 -13.28
CA CYS A 179 0.50 -22.59 -14.31
C CYS A 179 0.96 -21.59 -15.37
N PHE A 180 1.95 -22.03 -16.17
CA PHE A 180 2.43 -21.34 -17.37
C PHE A 180 2.13 -22.11 -18.65
N GLY A 181 1.33 -23.18 -18.54
CA GLY A 181 0.90 -24.05 -19.63
C GLY A 181 -0.12 -25.08 -19.14
N PRO A 182 -0.70 -25.89 -20.06
CA PRO A 182 -1.79 -26.81 -19.73
C PRO A 182 -1.31 -28.15 -19.15
N TYR A 183 -0.01 -28.46 -19.21
CA TYR A 183 0.50 -29.76 -18.76
C TYR A 183 0.85 -29.74 -17.26
N VAL A 184 0.88 -30.93 -16.65
CA VAL A 184 1.30 -31.08 -15.24
C VAL A 184 2.74 -30.62 -15.01
N SER A 185 3.60 -30.71 -16.03
CA SER A 185 4.96 -30.16 -16.00
C SER A 185 5.00 -28.63 -15.90
N ASP A 186 3.89 -27.97 -16.23
CA ASP A 186 3.79 -26.52 -16.35
C ASP A 186 3.13 -25.88 -15.12
N CYS A 187 2.95 -26.66 -14.05
CA CYS A 187 2.48 -26.15 -12.78
C CYS A 187 3.55 -25.21 -12.18
N CYS A 188 3.11 -24.06 -11.71
CA CYS A 188 3.95 -23.17 -10.93
C CYS A 188 4.23 -23.73 -9.54
N HIS A 189 5.27 -23.23 -8.90
CA HIS A 189 5.45 -23.45 -7.47
C HIS A 189 4.24 -22.91 -6.68
N ARG A 190 3.83 -23.62 -5.61
CA ARG A 190 2.66 -23.24 -4.79
C ARG A 190 2.76 -21.84 -4.16
N GLU A 191 3.99 -21.37 -3.93
CA GLU A 191 4.26 -20.03 -3.41
C GLU A 191 4.18 -18.95 -4.48
N CYS A 192 3.94 -19.29 -5.76
CA CYS A 192 3.78 -18.30 -6.82
C CYS A 192 2.40 -17.64 -6.77
N ALA A 193 2.38 -16.36 -7.11
CA ALA A 193 1.20 -15.53 -7.27
C ALA A 193 1.19 -14.93 -8.68
N GLY A 194 0.01 -14.94 -9.31
CA GLY A 194 -0.19 -14.32 -10.63
C GLY A 194 0.29 -15.17 -11.82
N GLY A 195 1.26 -16.06 -11.61
CA GLY A 195 1.83 -16.96 -12.63
C GLY A 195 3.32 -17.19 -12.37
N CYS A 196 3.99 -17.82 -13.33
CA CYS A 196 5.43 -18.08 -13.29
C CYS A 196 5.99 -18.25 -14.70
N ALA A 197 7.31 -18.20 -14.85
CA ALA A 197 8.04 -18.57 -16.06
C ALA A 197 8.56 -20.03 -16.02
N GLY A 198 8.43 -20.71 -14.88
CA GLY A 198 8.94 -22.04 -14.63
C GLY A 198 8.44 -22.63 -13.31
N PRO A 199 8.76 -23.89 -13.01
CA PRO A 199 8.18 -24.61 -11.87
C PRO A 199 8.83 -24.28 -10.52
N LYS A 200 9.92 -23.50 -10.47
CA LYS A 200 10.63 -23.19 -9.22
C LYS A 200 10.02 -22.01 -8.49
N ASP A 201 10.31 -21.93 -7.20
CA ASP A 201 9.95 -20.80 -6.34
C ASP A 201 10.65 -19.48 -6.71
N THR A 202 11.72 -19.55 -7.52
CA THR A 202 12.42 -18.39 -8.08
C THR A 202 11.84 -17.90 -9.41
N ASP A 203 10.97 -18.69 -10.04
CA ASP A 203 10.45 -18.40 -11.39
C ASP A 203 9.08 -17.71 -11.32
N CYS A 204 8.62 -17.37 -10.12
CA CYS A 204 7.33 -16.74 -9.87
C CYS A 204 7.31 -15.27 -10.33
N PHE A 205 6.18 -14.82 -10.90
CA PHE A 205 5.98 -13.38 -11.18
C PHE A 205 5.81 -12.56 -9.89
N ALA A 206 5.18 -13.15 -8.88
CA ALA A 206 5.04 -12.59 -7.54
C ALA A 206 4.95 -13.73 -6.50
N CYS A 207 5.13 -13.42 -5.22
CA CYS A 207 5.06 -14.41 -4.15
C CYS A 207 3.71 -14.37 -3.44
N THR A 208 3.12 -15.52 -3.12
CA THR A 208 1.88 -15.58 -2.34
C THR A 208 2.10 -15.06 -0.91
N ASN A 209 3.26 -15.33 -0.32
CA ASN A 209 3.61 -14.94 1.05
C ASN A 209 4.79 -13.94 1.05
N PHE A 210 6.03 -14.44 1.05
CA PHE A 210 7.21 -13.58 1.15
C PHE A 210 8.20 -13.83 0.01
N ASN A 211 8.84 -12.76 -0.45
CA ASN A 211 10.01 -12.81 -1.30
C ASN A 211 11.27 -12.77 -0.44
N ASP A 212 12.08 -13.82 -0.52
CA ASP A 212 13.41 -13.90 0.06
C ASP A 212 14.49 -13.82 -1.03
N SER A 213 14.89 -12.60 -1.39
CA SER A 213 15.96 -12.35 -2.36
C SER A 213 15.75 -13.05 -3.71
N GLY A 214 14.50 -13.10 -4.18
CA GLY A 214 14.09 -13.69 -5.46
C GLY A 214 13.30 -14.98 -5.32
N ALA A 215 13.46 -15.73 -4.23
CA ALA A 215 12.72 -16.97 -3.99
C ALA A 215 11.42 -16.69 -3.20
N CYS A 216 10.32 -17.33 -3.59
CA CYS A 216 9.06 -17.23 -2.86
C CYS A 216 8.97 -18.26 -1.74
N VAL A 217 8.88 -17.78 -0.50
CA VAL A 217 8.89 -18.60 0.72
C VAL A 217 7.64 -18.37 1.56
N THR A 218 7.24 -19.41 2.31
CA THR A 218 6.09 -19.33 3.24
C THR A 218 6.39 -18.47 4.46
N GLN A 219 7.63 -18.47 4.94
CA GLN A 219 8.09 -17.74 6.12
C GLN A 219 9.53 -17.29 5.92
N CYS A 220 9.85 -16.09 6.41
CA CYS A 220 11.24 -15.62 6.41
C CYS A 220 12.12 -16.44 7.38
N PRO A 221 13.43 -16.56 7.09
CA PRO A 221 14.39 -17.21 7.98
C PRO A 221 14.33 -16.68 9.42
N GLN A 222 13.99 -17.56 10.36
CA GLN A 222 13.77 -17.18 11.76
C GLN A 222 15.07 -16.75 12.47
N PRO A 223 14.99 -15.86 13.48
CA PRO A 223 16.14 -15.42 14.27
C PRO A 223 16.86 -16.53 15.04
N PHE A 224 16.12 -17.56 15.44
CA PHE A 224 16.64 -18.70 16.18
C PHE A 224 16.31 -20.00 15.46
N VAL A 225 17.25 -20.94 15.44
CA VAL A 225 17.09 -22.27 14.85
C VAL A 225 17.45 -23.30 15.90
N TYR A 226 16.66 -24.37 15.98
CA TYR A 226 16.92 -25.48 16.88
C TYR A 226 18.13 -26.27 16.41
N ASN A 227 19.16 -26.37 17.26
CA ASN A 227 20.33 -27.20 17.00
C ASN A 227 20.12 -28.58 17.66
N PRO A 228 19.99 -29.66 16.87
CA PRO A 228 19.74 -31.00 17.41
C PRO A 228 20.95 -31.59 18.16
N THR A 229 22.13 -30.97 18.07
CA THR A 229 23.34 -31.42 18.78
C THR A 229 23.40 -30.85 20.20
N SER A 230 23.07 -29.58 20.38
CA SER A 230 23.04 -28.90 21.67
C SER A 230 21.67 -28.96 22.36
N PHE A 231 20.63 -29.37 21.64
CA PHE A 231 19.22 -29.33 22.06
C PHE A 231 18.75 -27.93 22.47
N GLN A 232 19.36 -26.88 21.89
CA GLN A 232 19.09 -25.48 22.20
C GLN A 232 18.69 -24.68 20.96
N LEU A 233 18.05 -23.53 21.19
CA LEU A 233 17.80 -22.53 20.16
C LEU A 233 19.04 -21.65 20.02
N GLU A 234 19.67 -21.70 18.85
CA GLU A 234 20.87 -20.93 18.53
C GLU A 234 20.55 -19.81 17.54
N HIS A 235 21.30 -18.71 17.62
CA HIS A 235 21.11 -17.57 16.74
C HIS A 235 21.41 -17.95 15.28
N ASN A 236 20.49 -17.65 14.37
CA ASN A 236 20.61 -17.92 12.96
C ASN A 236 21.31 -16.77 12.23
N PRO A 237 22.53 -16.96 11.67
CA PRO A 237 23.22 -15.91 10.92
C PRO A 237 22.47 -15.48 9.65
N ARG A 238 21.55 -16.32 9.16
CA ARG A 238 20.74 -16.06 7.97
C ARG A 238 19.38 -15.46 8.30
N ALA A 239 19.13 -15.09 9.56
CA ALA A 239 17.88 -14.49 9.99
C ALA A 239 17.52 -13.25 9.16
N LYS A 240 16.24 -13.15 8.82
CA LYS A 240 15.65 -11.99 8.15
C LYS A 240 14.31 -11.66 8.80
N TYR A 241 13.97 -10.39 8.81
CA TYR A 241 12.71 -9.87 9.32
C TYR A 241 11.67 -9.81 8.20
N THR A 242 10.41 -10.09 8.53
CA THR A 242 9.29 -9.85 7.62
C THR A 242 9.03 -8.35 7.52
N TYR A 243 8.90 -7.85 6.30
CA TYR A 243 8.50 -6.48 6.02
C TYR A 243 7.52 -6.48 4.84
N GLY A 244 6.24 -6.36 5.14
CA GLY A 244 5.18 -6.57 4.15
C GLY A 244 5.30 -7.98 3.55
N ALA A 245 5.53 -8.06 2.23
CA ALA A 245 5.74 -9.31 1.51
C ALA A 245 7.22 -9.65 1.24
N PHE A 246 8.16 -9.09 2.00
CA PHE A 246 9.60 -9.27 1.77
C PHE A 246 10.32 -9.74 3.03
N CYS A 247 11.43 -10.46 2.84
CA CYS A 247 12.38 -10.80 3.88
C CYS A 247 13.59 -9.86 3.83
N VAL A 248 13.78 -9.04 4.88
CA VAL A 248 14.84 -8.03 4.94
C VAL A 248 15.83 -8.30 6.07
N LYS A 249 17.12 -8.04 5.83
CA LYS A 249 18.16 -8.20 6.89
C LYS A 249 18.08 -7.13 7.97
N LYS A 250 17.58 -5.95 7.63
CA LYS A 250 17.39 -4.82 8.55
C LYS A 250 16.06 -4.16 8.23
N CYS A 251 15.31 -3.75 9.25
CA CYS A 251 14.10 -2.99 9.04
C CYS A 251 14.42 -1.62 8.42
N PRO A 252 13.55 -1.10 7.53
CA PRO A 252 13.71 0.25 6.97
C PRO A 252 13.69 1.35 8.04
N HIS A 253 14.06 2.56 7.64
CA HIS A 253 13.98 3.73 8.50
C HIS A 253 12.55 3.93 9.05
N ASN A 254 12.44 4.35 10.31
CA ASN A 254 11.19 4.50 11.07
C ASN A 254 10.42 3.21 11.40
N PHE A 255 10.96 2.02 11.13
CA PHE A 255 10.39 0.76 11.62
C PHE A 255 11.17 0.21 12.82
N VAL A 256 10.49 -0.62 13.61
CA VAL A 256 11.02 -1.26 14.82
C VAL A 256 10.87 -2.76 14.67
N VAL A 257 11.84 -3.52 15.16
CA VAL A 257 11.79 -4.99 15.17
C VAL A 257 10.91 -5.47 16.31
N ASP A 258 9.89 -6.28 16.01
CA ASP A 258 9.14 -7.05 17.00
C ASP A 258 9.21 -8.55 16.66
N HIS A 259 9.88 -9.33 17.51
CA HIS A 259 10.21 -10.75 17.29
C HIS A 259 10.91 -11.02 15.95
N SER A 260 10.15 -11.26 14.87
CA SER A 260 10.64 -11.58 13.53
C SER A 260 10.10 -10.61 12.45
N SER A 261 9.50 -9.49 12.85
CA SER A 261 8.73 -8.62 11.96
C SER A 261 9.09 -7.14 12.14
N CYS A 262 9.06 -6.38 11.05
CA CYS A 262 9.20 -4.93 11.07
C CYS A 262 7.84 -4.27 11.29
N VAL A 263 7.64 -3.68 12.46
CA VAL A 263 6.38 -3.03 12.86
C VAL A 263 6.51 -1.51 12.91
N ARG A 264 5.39 -0.82 12.72
CA ARG A 264 5.31 0.65 12.83
C ARG A 264 5.23 1.13 14.27
N ALA A 265 4.90 0.28 15.23
CA ALA A 265 4.91 0.64 16.65
C ALA A 265 4.99 -0.65 17.46
N CYS A 266 5.59 -0.57 18.65
CA CYS A 266 5.57 -1.69 19.57
C CYS A 266 4.15 -1.94 20.10
N PRO A 267 3.80 -3.21 20.37
CA PRO A 267 2.59 -3.57 21.13
C PRO A 267 2.55 -2.87 22.49
N SER A 268 1.35 -2.68 23.06
CA SER A 268 1.12 -1.89 24.27
C SER A 268 1.88 -2.35 25.52
N ASN A 269 2.32 -3.61 25.57
CA ASN A 269 3.10 -4.20 26.66
C ASN A 269 4.62 -4.18 26.41
N LYS A 270 5.08 -3.50 25.35
CA LYS A 270 6.48 -3.40 24.97
C LYS A 270 6.89 -1.96 24.74
N MET A 271 8.17 -1.67 24.95
CA MET A 271 8.79 -0.37 24.70
C MET A 271 9.84 -0.47 23.59
N GLU A 272 10.02 0.65 22.87
CA GLU A 272 11.09 0.78 21.90
C GLU A 272 12.42 0.98 22.63
N VAL A 273 13.34 0.04 22.43
CA VAL A 273 14.72 0.11 22.92
C VAL A 273 15.64 0.13 21.71
N GLU A 274 16.65 0.99 21.73
CA GLU A 274 17.68 1.01 20.71
C GLU A 274 18.92 0.29 21.22
N GLU A 275 19.17 -0.91 20.69
CA GLU A 275 20.35 -1.71 21.01
C GLU A 275 21.18 -1.87 19.73
N ASN A 276 22.47 -1.55 19.77
CA ASN A 276 23.37 -1.62 18.61
C ASN A 276 22.85 -0.88 17.35
N ARG A 277 22.17 0.28 17.55
CA ARG A 277 21.50 1.07 16.49
C ARG A 277 20.34 0.36 15.78
N ILE A 278 19.80 -0.68 16.38
CA ILE A 278 18.59 -1.37 15.93
C ILE A 278 17.50 -1.08 16.94
N LYS A 279 16.40 -0.48 16.49
CA LYS A 279 15.22 -0.27 17.31
C LYS A 279 14.45 -1.59 17.41
N MET A 280 14.22 -2.06 18.63
CA MET A 280 13.54 -3.31 18.93
C MET A 280 12.50 -3.14 20.04
N CYS A 281 11.45 -3.95 19.99
CA CYS A 281 10.38 -3.97 20.98
C CYS A 281 10.73 -4.94 22.12
N MET A 282 10.99 -4.40 23.30
CA MET A 282 11.26 -5.20 24.50
C MET A 282 10.08 -5.14 25.49
N PRO A 283 9.74 -6.25 26.17
CA PRO A 283 8.76 -6.22 27.25
C PRO A 283 9.13 -5.18 28.30
N CYS A 284 8.16 -4.41 28.78
CA CYS A 284 8.40 -3.49 29.90
C CYS A 284 8.69 -4.28 31.18
N THR A 285 9.64 -3.81 32.00
CA THR A 285 9.98 -4.46 33.28
C THR A 285 8.99 -4.12 34.40
N ASP A 286 8.53 -2.86 34.52
CA ASP A 286 7.56 -2.45 35.58
C ASP A 286 6.64 -1.27 35.19
N ILE A 287 7.15 -0.21 34.53
CA ILE A 287 6.35 0.96 34.09
C ILE A 287 6.66 1.26 32.63
N CYS A 288 5.71 1.01 31.72
CA CYS A 288 5.82 1.49 30.34
C CYS A 288 5.60 3.01 30.30
N PRO A 289 6.31 3.77 29.44
CA PRO A 289 5.88 5.12 29.08
C PRO A 289 4.41 5.08 28.69
N LYS A 290 3.58 6.03 29.18
CA LYS A 290 2.16 6.05 28.81
C LYS A 290 2.05 6.37 27.32
N VAL A 291 1.83 5.32 26.54
CA VAL A 291 1.56 5.39 25.12
C VAL A 291 0.06 5.54 24.95
N CYS A 292 -0.35 6.58 24.25
CA CYS A 292 -1.75 6.84 23.97
C CYS A 292 -1.99 6.75 22.48
N ASP A 293 -3.15 6.20 22.11
CA ASP A 293 -3.55 6.12 20.72
C ASP A 293 -3.73 7.53 20.14
N GLY A 294 -3.23 7.74 18.93
CA GLY A 294 -3.47 8.94 18.14
C GLY A 294 -4.70 8.78 17.25
N ILE A 295 -5.08 9.89 16.61
CA ILE A 295 -6.20 9.94 15.66
C ILE A 295 -6.00 8.94 14.51
N GLY A 296 -7.01 8.10 14.28
CA GLY A 296 -6.99 7.02 13.30
C GLY A 296 -6.21 5.77 13.75
N THR A 297 -6.02 5.57 15.05
CA THR A 297 -5.34 4.40 15.63
C THR A 297 -6.06 3.90 16.88
N GLY A 298 -6.14 2.57 17.06
CA GLY A 298 -6.62 1.95 18.30
C GLY A 298 -8.02 2.42 18.73
N SER A 299 -8.13 2.92 19.95
CA SER A 299 -9.36 3.48 20.52
C SER A 299 -9.89 4.72 19.77
N LEU A 300 -9.03 5.42 19.01
CA LEU A 300 -9.37 6.61 18.22
C LEU A 300 -9.40 6.32 16.72
N GLN A 301 -9.61 5.07 16.32
CA GLN A 301 -9.66 4.66 14.91
C GLN A 301 -10.72 5.41 14.09
N ALA A 302 -11.88 5.70 14.69
CA ALA A 302 -12.99 6.40 14.04
C ALA A 302 -12.91 7.93 14.18
N ALA A 303 -12.05 8.44 15.06
CA ALA A 303 -11.90 9.87 15.27
C ALA A 303 -11.23 10.52 14.06
N GLN A 304 -11.70 11.70 13.67
CA GLN A 304 -11.15 12.47 12.55
C GLN A 304 -10.25 13.63 13.01
N THR A 305 -10.45 14.10 14.24
CA THR A 305 -9.74 15.23 14.84
C THR A 305 -9.69 15.03 16.35
N VAL A 306 -8.72 15.68 17.00
CA VAL A 306 -8.77 15.93 18.44
C VAL A 306 -9.91 16.90 18.70
N ASP A 307 -10.78 16.58 19.64
CA ASP A 307 -11.96 17.37 20.02
C ASP A 307 -12.23 17.27 21.53
N ALA A 308 -13.23 18.03 22.01
CA ALA A 308 -13.57 18.10 23.43
C ALA A 308 -14.02 16.75 24.04
N SER A 309 -14.43 15.77 23.22
CA SER A 309 -14.86 14.45 23.69
C SER A 309 -13.70 13.47 23.89
N ASN A 310 -12.56 13.71 23.23
CA ASN A 310 -11.43 12.77 23.23
C ASN A 310 -10.13 13.34 23.82
N ILE A 311 -10.05 14.64 24.10
CA ILE A 311 -8.84 15.31 24.60
C ILE A 311 -8.30 14.70 25.91
N ASP A 312 -9.20 14.24 26.78
CA ASP A 312 -8.82 13.66 28.08
C ASP A 312 -8.04 12.34 27.96
N ASN A 313 -8.17 11.64 26.83
CA ASN A 313 -7.40 10.43 26.55
C ASN A 313 -5.89 10.73 26.42
N PHE A 314 -5.53 11.99 26.16
CA PHE A 314 -4.14 12.43 25.97
C PHE A 314 -3.47 12.92 27.28
N VAL A 315 -4.19 12.92 28.40
CA VAL A 315 -3.65 13.39 29.69
C VAL A 315 -2.51 12.47 30.15
N ASN A 316 -1.37 13.06 30.50
CA ASN A 316 -0.13 12.39 30.95
C ASN A 316 0.50 11.44 29.92
N CYS A 317 0.18 11.59 28.63
CA CYS A 317 0.77 10.78 27.58
C CYS A 317 2.16 11.29 27.22
N THR A 318 3.16 10.42 27.25
CA THR A 318 4.53 10.77 26.86
C THR A 318 4.82 10.47 25.39
N LYS A 319 4.09 9.52 24.80
CA LYS A 319 4.23 9.10 23.41
C LYS A 319 2.86 8.88 22.79
N ILE A 320 2.67 9.40 21.58
CA ILE A 320 1.44 9.22 20.81
C ILE A 320 1.68 8.18 19.72
N ASN A 321 0.91 7.10 19.75
CA ASN A 321 0.89 6.08 18.71
C ASN A 321 -0.15 6.42 17.64
N GLY A 322 0.29 7.05 16.56
CA GLY A 322 -0.59 7.50 15.48
C GLY A 322 -0.41 8.99 15.22
N ASN A 323 -1.49 9.66 14.85
CA ASN A 323 -1.45 11.05 14.38
C ASN A 323 -2.09 12.00 15.40
N LEU A 324 -1.72 13.27 15.35
CA LEU A 324 -2.49 14.34 15.97
C LEU A 324 -3.04 15.24 14.86
N ILE A 325 -4.35 15.44 14.84
CA ILE A 325 -5.06 16.17 13.80
C ILE A 325 -5.97 17.19 14.47
N PHE A 326 -5.81 18.47 14.13
CA PHE A 326 -6.61 19.57 14.66
C PHE A 326 -7.35 20.26 13.52
N LEU A 327 -8.63 19.91 13.35
CA LEU A 327 -9.54 20.48 12.36
C LEU A 327 -10.41 21.58 12.98
N ILE A 328 -11.06 22.37 12.13
CA ILE A 328 -12.00 23.42 12.56
C ILE A 328 -13.10 22.87 13.45
N THR A 329 -13.66 21.70 13.10
CA THR A 329 -14.71 21.03 13.88
C THR A 329 -14.23 20.58 15.26
N GLY A 330 -12.95 20.23 15.41
CA GLY A 330 -12.38 19.85 16.69
C GLY A 330 -12.17 21.04 17.62
N ILE A 331 -11.77 22.20 17.07
CA ILE A 331 -11.50 23.42 17.85
C ILE A 331 -12.78 24.22 18.12
N LYS A 332 -13.58 24.50 17.09
CA LYS A 332 -14.81 25.31 17.20
C LYS A 332 -16.04 24.51 17.65
N GLY A 333 -15.92 23.18 17.71
CA GLY A 333 -17.02 22.27 18.02
C GLY A 333 -17.75 21.76 16.78
N ASP A 334 -18.49 20.67 16.97
CA ASP A 334 -19.28 20.00 15.95
C ASP A 334 -20.72 19.81 16.44
N MET A 335 -21.58 20.73 16.03
CA MET A 335 -22.99 20.73 16.41
C MET A 335 -23.76 19.51 15.88
N TYR A 336 -23.32 18.91 14.76
CA TYR A 336 -23.99 17.74 14.18
C TYR A 336 -23.81 16.49 15.07
N HIS A 337 -22.61 16.35 15.65
CA HIS A 337 -22.30 15.27 16.58
C HIS A 337 -22.49 15.65 18.05
N GLY A 338 -23.01 16.85 18.34
CA GLY A 338 -23.24 17.34 19.71
C GLY A 338 -21.96 17.62 20.49
N ILE A 339 -20.84 17.86 19.81
CA ILE A 339 -19.54 18.11 20.41
C ILE A 339 -19.36 19.62 20.60
N GLY A 340 -19.15 20.05 21.84
CA GLY A 340 -18.90 21.45 22.17
C GLY A 340 -17.54 21.96 21.67
N PRO A 341 -17.30 23.28 21.71
CA PRO A 341 -16.00 23.86 21.39
C PRO A 341 -14.90 23.35 22.33
N MET A 342 -13.67 23.26 21.82
CA MET A 342 -12.50 22.89 22.62
C MET A 342 -12.17 23.99 23.62
N ASP A 343 -12.00 23.63 24.89
CA ASP A 343 -11.39 24.51 25.88
C ASP A 343 -9.88 24.61 25.60
N PRO A 344 -9.33 25.81 25.29
CA PRO A 344 -7.90 25.98 25.02
C PRO A 344 -7.00 25.49 26.16
N GLU A 345 -7.46 25.50 27.42
CA GLU A 345 -6.66 25.01 28.54
C GLU A 345 -6.43 23.49 28.49
N HIS A 346 -7.37 22.72 27.94
CA HIS A 346 -7.24 21.27 27.82
C HIS A 346 -6.15 20.86 26.82
N LEU A 347 -5.76 21.73 25.88
CA LEU A 347 -4.63 21.50 24.98
C LEU A 347 -3.29 21.38 25.73
N ASN A 348 -3.21 21.83 26.98
CA ASN A 348 -2.03 21.60 27.83
C ASN A 348 -1.77 20.12 28.14
N ALA A 349 -2.74 19.22 27.88
CA ALA A 349 -2.52 17.77 27.96
C ALA A 349 -1.30 17.32 27.13
N PHE A 350 -1.04 18.01 26.00
CA PHE A 350 0.07 17.68 25.10
C PHE A 350 1.46 18.14 25.59
N ARG A 351 1.57 18.91 26.68
CA ARG A 351 2.86 19.38 27.22
C ARG A 351 3.81 18.26 27.61
N THR A 352 3.27 17.09 27.96
CA THR A 352 4.04 15.92 28.37
C THR A 352 4.48 15.04 27.20
N VAL A 353 3.92 15.27 26.00
CA VAL A 353 4.21 14.49 24.80
C VAL A 353 5.60 14.83 24.28
N LYS A 354 6.44 13.79 24.16
CA LYS A 354 7.82 13.90 23.65
C LYS A 354 7.99 13.33 22.25
N GLU A 355 7.11 12.42 21.85
CA GLU A 355 7.20 11.72 20.58
C GLU A 355 5.80 11.47 19.98
N ILE A 356 5.65 11.73 18.69
CA ILE A 356 4.49 11.34 17.88
C ILE A 356 4.99 10.35 16.82
N THR A 357 4.44 9.14 16.75
CA THR A 357 4.92 8.14 15.77
C THR A 357 4.46 8.44 14.34
N GLY A 358 3.28 9.03 14.16
CA GLY A 358 2.71 9.42 12.88
C GLY A 358 3.06 10.85 12.46
N TYR A 359 2.03 11.65 12.13
CA TYR A 359 2.17 13.05 11.74
C TYR A 359 1.37 14.01 12.64
N LEU A 360 1.74 15.29 12.59
CA LEU A 360 1.02 16.40 13.22
C LEU A 360 0.38 17.28 12.13
N ASN A 361 -0.94 17.39 12.10
CA ASN A 361 -1.68 18.24 11.17
C ASN A 361 -2.53 19.26 11.92
N ILE A 362 -2.22 20.54 11.77
CA ILE A 362 -2.95 21.65 12.40
C ILE A 362 -3.55 22.50 11.28
N GLN A 363 -4.88 22.46 11.15
CA GLN A 363 -5.66 23.28 10.21
C GLN A 363 -6.49 24.35 10.92
N SER A 364 -6.64 24.23 12.23
CA SER A 364 -7.31 25.21 13.06
C SER A 364 -6.66 25.22 14.44
N TRP A 365 -6.58 26.40 15.04
CA TRP A 365 -6.00 26.61 16.36
C TRP A 365 -6.79 27.71 17.11
N PRO A 366 -6.90 27.67 18.45
CA PRO A 366 -7.58 28.71 19.21
C PRO A 366 -6.93 30.08 19.03
N GLU A 367 -7.72 31.11 18.73
CA GLU A 367 -7.23 32.48 18.49
C GLU A 367 -6.50 33.08 19.72
N ASN A 368 -6.87 32.62 20.92
CA ASN A 368 -6.25 33.05 22.18
C ASN A 368 -4.84 32.46 22.40
N MET A 369 -4.41 31.49 21.59
CA MET A 369 -3.07 30.89 21.67
C MET A 369 -2.25 31.31 20.44
N THR A 370 -1.24 32.14 20.66
CA THR A 370 -0.40 32.71 19.59
C THR A 370 0.72 31.79 19.13
N ASP A 371 0.98 30.70 19.85
CA ASP A 371 2.03 29.73 19.53
C ASP A 371 1.57 28.28 19.77
N LEU A 372 2.46 27.35 19.46
CA LEU A 372 2.31 25.91 19.68
C LEU A 372 3.10 25.44 20.92
N SER A 373 3.25 26.29 21.94
CA SER A 373 4.03 25.99 23.16
C SER A 373 3.52 24.77 23.94
N VAL A 374 2.27 24.36 23.71
CA VAL A 374 1.72 23.09 24.22
C VAL A 374 2.51 21.87 23.75
N PHE A 375 3.25 21.96 22.64
CA PHE A 375 4.16 20.93 22.14
C PHE A 375 5.63 21.21 22.46
N SER A 376 5.93 22.05 23.45
CA SER A 376 7.32 22.42 23.81
C SER A 376 8.23 21.23 24.16
N SER A 377 7.68 20.15 24.69
CA SER A 377 8.43 18.91 25.00
C SER A 377 8.58 17.97 23.80
N LEU A 378 7.89 18.24 22.68
CA LEU A 378 7.89 17.38 21.51
C LEU A 378 9.26 17.43 20.83
N SER A 379 9.98 16.31 20.89
CA SER A 379 11.33 16.18 20.35
C SER A 379 11.37 15.47 19.00
N THR A 380 10.41 14.58 18.75
CA THR A 380 10.45 13.65 17.61
C THR A 380 9.07 13.47 16.98
N ILE A 381 9.00 13.63 15.67
CA ILE A 381 7.85 13.22 14.84
C ILE A 381 8.34 12.13 13.89
N GLY A 382 7.87 10.91 14.11
CA GLY A 382 8.35 9.70 13.44
C GLY A 382 7.97 9.61 11.97
N GLY A 383 6.86 10.24 11.54
CA GLY A 383 6.40 10.19 10.15
C GLY A 383 6.10 8.77 9.66
N ARG A 384 5.78 7.84 10.56
CA ARG A 384 5.44 6.44 10.20
C ARG A 384 4.13 6.37 9.43
N SER A 385 3.24 7.33 9.68
CA SER A 385 2.11 7.73 8.82
C SER A 385 2.38 9.15 8.35
N LEU A 386 1.95 9.48 7.14
CA LEU A 386 2.09 10.80 6.56
C LEU A 386 0.71 11.36 6.21
N TYR A 387 0.50 12.66 6.45
CA TYR A 387 -0.71 13.34 5.99
C TYR A 387 -0.75 13.28 4.46
N ARG A 388 -1.84 12.72 3.92
CA ARG A 388 -2.03 12.42 2.49
C ARG A 388 -0.86 11.65 1.85
N GLY A 389 -0.09 10.89 2.64
CA GLY A 389 1.08 10.15 2.17
C GLY A 389 2.36 10.98 1.98
N CYS A 390 2.36 12.29 2.28
CA CYS A 390 3.43 13.20 1.83
C CYS A 390 4.11 14.04 2.92
N HIS A 391 3.40 14.36 4.00
CA HIS A 391 3.88 15.30 5.02
C HIS A 391 3.90 14.68 6.42
N GLY A 392 5.05 14.79 7.11
CA GLY A 392 5.19 14.40 8.52
C GLY A 392 4.68 15.47 9.50
N ALA A 393 4.65 16.73 9.08
CA ALA A 393 3.99 17.82 9.80
C ALA A 393 3.42 18.83 8.80
N GLN A 394 2.23 19.36 9.08
CA GLN A 394 1.60 20.43 8.30
C GLN A 394 0.88 21.41 9.22
N THR A 395 1.09 22.70 8.99
CA THR A 395 0.36 23.80 9.61
C THR A 395 -0.28 24.64 8.51
N GLN A 396 -1.61 24.75 8.52
CA GLN A 396 -2.36 25.73 7.74
C GLN A 396 -3.02 26.66 8.76
N THR A 397 -2.49 27.88 8.83
CA THR A 397 -3.03 28.98 9.63
C THR A 397 -3.98 29.82 8.82
#